data_AF-A0A3A5WRC0-F1
#
_entry.id   AF-A0A3A5WRC0-F1
#
_cell.length_a   1.000
_cell.length_b   1.000
_cell.length_c   1.000
_cell.angle_alpha   90.00
_cell.angle_beta   90.00
_cell.angle_gamma   90.00
#
_symmetry.space_group_name_H-M   'P 1'
#
loop_
_entity.id
_entity.type
_entity.pdbx_description
1 polymer ?
#
loop_
_entity_poly.entity_id
_entity_poly.type
_entity_poly.pdbx_seq_one_letter_code
_entity_poly.pdbx_strand_id
1 'polypeptide(L)'
;EIQVLADQKGRTVHLGERECSVQRRHQKVFEEAPGPTMTPELRDAMGQAAIAAAKAVDYVGAGTVEFLLAPSGEFFFLEMNTRIQVEHPVTELVTGVDIVREQLRIAQGEPMSCGDLMLRGHAIEVRLYAEDAANGFLPAIGPLAVFRPPEGPGIRLDTGVREGDEVTPNYDPMLAKLIVWAPSRPEALQKMRRALEEFVVLGTTTNLRFLRELCDEEAVVSGATTTTTIDDLWPNGWSPSPSRLLEDASLLAASAAEQFGLHRRSASTGQTTGEVAPNPFITLQRRYP
;
A
#
# COMPACT_ATOMS: atom_id res chain seq x y z
N GLU A 1 0.86 5.57 17.77
CA GLU A 1 -0.59 5.63 18.11
C GLU A 1 -1.09 4.32 18.71
N ILE A 2 -2.18 4.31 19.48
CA ILE A 2 -2.74 3.12 20.14
C ILE A 2 -4.12 2.76 19.59
N GLN A 3 -4.31 1.51 19.19
CA GLN A 3 -5.63 0.97 18.83
C GLN A 3 -6.44 0.67 20.09
N VAL A 4 -7.68 1.16 20.16
CA VAL A 4 -8.63 0.81 21.23
C VAL A 4 -9.90 0.14 20.68
N LEU A 5 -10.48 -0.74 21.49
CA LEU A 5 -11.82 -1.30 21.30
C LEU A 5 -12.62 -1.08 22.59
N ALA A 6 -13.86 -0.62 22.46
CA ALA A 6 -14.78 -0.45 23.58
C ALA A 6 -16.16 -1.01 23.24
N ASP A 7 -16.73 -1.86 24.09
CA ASP A 7 -18.06 -2.42 23.89
C ASP A 7 -19.13 -1.76 24.79
N GLN A 8 -20.39 -2.02 24.45
CA GLN A 8 -21.54 -1.52 25.22
C GLN A 8 -21.75 -2.28 26.55
N LYS A 9 -20.92 -3.28 26.87
CA LYS A 9 -20.95 -4.04 28.13
C LYS A 9 -19.97 -3.46 29.16
N GLY A 10 -19.25 -2.39 28.81
CA GLY A 10 -18.32 -1.70 29.70
C GLY A 10 -16.88 -2.21 29.61
N ARG A 11 -16.56 -3.11 28.67
CA ARG A 11 -15.20 -3.55 28.43
C ARG A 11 -14.51 -2.60 27.45
N THR A 12 -13.32 -2.13 27.83
CA THR A 12 -12.45 -1.31 26.98
C THR A 12 -11.05 -1.89 27.03
N VAL A 13 -10.45 -2.16 25.87
CA VAL A 13 -9.11 -2.74 25.73
C VAL A 13 -8.29 -1.96 24.70
N HIS A 14 -6.96 -2.08 24.76
CA HIS A 14 -6.08 -1.66 23.67
C HIS A 14 -5.51 -2.88 22.94
N LEU A 15 -5.27 -2.75 21.64
CA LEU A 15 -4.70 -3.79 20.78
C LEU A 15 -3.23 -3.51 20.45
N GLY A 16 -2.51 -2.86 21.37
CA GLY A 16 -1.14 -2.40 21.16
C GLY A 16 -1.05 -1.14 20.29
N GLU A 17 0.17 -0.83 19.90
CA GLU A 17 0.55 0.38 19.18
C GLU A 17 0.89 0.16 17.72
N ARG A 18 0.86 1.26 16.96
CA ARG A 18 1.45 1.40 15.63
C ARG A 18 2.40 2.58 15.60
N GLU A 19 3.53 2.40 14.94
CA GLU A 19 4.46 3.46 14.58
C GLU A 19 4.12 3.96 13.16
N CYS A 20 3.93 5.28 13.03
CA CYS A 20 3.48 5.91 11.79
C CYS A 20 4.30 7.18 11.47
N SER A 21 5.48 7.32 12.06
CA SER A 21 6.36 8.48 11.88
C SER A 21 6.82 8.67 10.45
N VAL A 22 6.92 7.61 9.65
CA VAL A 22 7.31 7.69 8.24
C VAL A 22 6.12 8.17 7.41
N GLN A 23 6.04 9.50 7.31
CA GLN A 23 4.96 10.24 6.66
C GLN A 23 5.53 11.40 5.83
N ARG A 24 4.72 11.90 4.91
CA ARG A 24 5.06 13.03 4.04
C ARG A 24 3.88 14.00 4.02
N ARG A 25 4.12 15.28 4.37
CA ARG A 25 3.05 16.31 4.48
C ARG A 25 1.83 15.82 5.29
N HIS A 26 2.08 15.16 6.42
CA HIS A 26 1.06 14.55 7.29
C HIS A 26 0.27 13.37 6.68
N GLN A 27 0.69 12.87 5.51
CA GLN A 27 0.16 11.63 4.92
C GLN A 27 1.08 10.48 5.29
N LYS A 28 0.57 9.51 6.05
CA LYS A 28 1.31 8.30 6.43
C LYS A 28 1.65 7.47 5.18
N VAL A 29 2.87 6.93 5.14
CA VAL A 29 3.41 6.21 3.97
C VAL A 29 3.81 4.78 4.34
N PHE A 30 4.43 4.63 5.50
CA PHE A 30 4.91 3.38 6.06
C PHE A 30 4.48 3.30 7.51
N GLU A 31 3.86 2.19 7.88
CA GLU A 31 3.34 1.94 9.21
C GLU A 31 3.80 0.57 9.69
N GLU A 32 4.07 0.44 10.98
CA GLU A 32 4.48 -0.84 11.54
C GLU A 32 3.92 -1.09 12.94
N ALA A 33 3.77 -2.37 13.27
CA ALA A 33 3.33 -2.81 14.58
C ALA A 33 4.07 -4.10 14.99
N PRO A 34 4.52 -4.23 16.24
CA PRO A 34 4.71 -3.14 17.23
C PRO A 34 5.75 -2.10 16.77
N GLY A 35 5.84 -0.96 17.44
CA GLY A 35 6.84 0.07 17.08
C GLY A 35 8.26 -0.30 17.52
N PRO A 36 9.32 0.01 16.73
CA PRO A 36 10.70 -0.36 17.06
C PRO A 36 11.25 0.37 18.30
N THR A 37 10.69 1.53 18.64
CA THR A 37 11.07 2.37 19.78
C THR A 37 10.39 1.95 21.09
N MET A 38 9.47 0.97 21.04
CA MET A 38 8.55 0.68 22.14
C MET A 38 9.09 -0.36 23.12
N THR A 39 9.19 0.02 24.39
CA THR A 39 9.42 -0.93 25.49
C THR A 39 8.11 -1.49 26.04
N PRO A 40 8.11 -2.62 26.76
CA PRO A 40 6.93 -3.13 27.47
C PRO A 40 6.30 -2.09 28.41
N GLU A 41 7.12 -1.32 29.13
CA GLU A 41 6.67 -0.32 30.10
C GLU A 41 6.01 0.87 29.41
N LEU A 42 6.62 1.38 28.33
CA LEU A 42 6.05 2.47 27.55
C LEU A 42 4.74 2.05 26.89
N ARG A 43 4.67 0.82 26.38
CA ARG A 43 3.46 0.26 25.78
C ARG A 43 2.31 0.16 26.76
N ASP A 44 2.58 -0.35 27.97
CA ASP A 44 1.55 -0.40 29.01
C ASP A 44 1.10 1.02 29.39
N ALA A 45 2.03 1.94 29.64
CA ALA A 45 1.70 3.32 30.00
C ALA A 45 0.83 4.03 28.93
N MET A 46 1.21 3.95 27.65
CA MET A 46 0.44 4.51 26.54
C MET A 46 -0.89 3.77 26.34
N GLY A 47 -0.90 2.45 26.50
CA GLY A 47 -2.10 1.61 26.40
C GLY A 47 -3.14 1.96 27.45
N GLN A 48 -2.74 2.10 28.72
CA GLN A 48 -3.62 2.53 29.80
C GLN A 48 -4.10 3.96 29.59
N ALA A 49 -3.25 4.87 29.13
CA ALA A 49 -3.65 6.24 28.80
C ALA A 49 -4.71 6.28 27.69
N ALA A 50 -4.55 5.45 26.65
CA ALA A 50 -5.52 5.35 25.56
C ALA A 50 -6.87 4.77 26.04
N ILE A 51 -6.86 3.74 26.90
CA ILE A 51 -8.06 3.20 27.52
C ILE A 51 -8.75 4.27 28.39
N ALA A 52 -7.98 5.02 29.18
CA ALA A 52 -8.52 6.09 30.03
C ALA A 52 -9.18 7.19 29.19
N ALA A 53 -8.54 7.62 28.09
CA ALA A 53 -9.11 8.58 27.16
C ALA A 53 -10.43 8.09 26.55
N ALA A 54 -10.49 6.84 26.08
CA ALA A 54 -11.70 6.25 25.53
C ALA A 54 -12.84 6.17 26.57
N LYS A 55 -12.54 5.79 27.81
CA LYS A 55 -13.53 5.75 28.90
C LYS A 55 -14.03 7.12 29.31
N ALA A 56 -13.18 8.15 29.29
CA ALA A 56 -13.54 9.51 29.68
C ALA A 56 -14.61 10.15 28.76
N VAL A 57 -14.77 9.62 27.54
CA VAL A 57 -15.74 10.10 26.55
C VAL A 57 -16.82 9.06 26.23
N ASP A 58 -16.98 8.04 27.07
CA ASP A 58 -17.95 6.94 26.90
C ASP A 58 -17.87 6.30 25.50
N TYR A 59 -16.64 6.10 24.99
CA TYR A 59 -16.41 5.64 23.62
C TYR A 59 -16.95 4.23 23.38
N VAL A 60 -17.47 3.97 22.17
CA VAL A 60 -17.95 2.66 21.72
C VAL A 60 -17.44 2.38 20.30
N GLY A 61 -17.01 1.15 20.06
CA GLY A 61 -16.46 0.67 18.78
C GLY A 61 -14.94 0.66 18.75
N ALA A 62 -14.36 0.65 17.55
CA ALA A 62 -12.93 0.78 17.35
C ALA A 62 -12.54 2.25 17.18
N GLY A 63 -11.45 2.66 17.81
CA GLY A 63 -10.89 4.01 17.72
C GLY A 63 -9.38 3.97 17.85
N THR A 64 -8.73 5.09 17.57
CA THR A 64 -7.28 5.22 17.72
C THR A 64 -6.94 6.46 18.51
N VAL A 65 -6.07 6.33 19.50
CA VAL A 65 -5.55 7.46 20.27
C VAL A 65 -4.13 7.75 19.79
N GLU A 66 -3.93 8.94 19.24
CA GLU A 66 -2.65 9.37 18.69
C GLU A 66 -1.82 10.10 19.76
N PHE A 67 -0.53 9.81 19.76
CA PHE A 67 0.44 10.38 20.69
C PHE A 67 1.67 10.84 19.93
N LEU A 68 2.30 11.91 20.40
CA LEU A 68 3.66 12.29 20.03
C LEU A 68 4.63 11.77 21.09
N LEU A 69 5.68 11.06 20.68
CA LEU A 69 6.73 10.56 21.55
C LEU A 69 7.96 11.46 21.45
N ALA A 70 8.37 12.06 22.56
CA ALA A 70 9.58 12.86 22.65
C ALA A 70 10.83 11.97 22.78
N PRO A 71 12.03 12.47 22.40
CA PRO A 71 13.29 11.74 22.58
C PRO A 71 13.60 11.37 24.04
N SER A 72 13.00 12.09 25.01
CA SER A 72 13.09 11.78 26.45
C SER A 72 12.31 10.52 26.85
N GLY A 73 11.47 9.97 25.97
CA GLY A 73 10.54 8.87 26.25
C GLY A 73 9.18 9.33 26.78
N GLU A 74 8.98 10.64 26.98
CA GLU A 74 7.69 11.20 27.34
C GLU A 74 6.74 11.20 26.14
N PHE A 75 5.48 10.84 26.37
CA PHE A 75 4.45 10.85 25.32
C PHE A 75 3.35 11.85 25.64
N PHE A 76 2.81 12.48 24.60
CA PHE A 76 1.80 13.53 24.70
C PHE A 76 0.61 13.19 23.81
N PHE A 77 -0.60 13.29 24.35
CA PHE A 77 -1.83 13.11 23.57
C PHE A 77 -1.92 14.16 22.46
N LEU A 78 -2.24 13.71 21.25
CA LEU A 78 -2.50 14.59 20.11
C LEU A 78 -4.01 14.67 19.83
N GLU A 79 -4.62 13.54 19.49
CA GLU A 79 -6.04 13.44 19.19
C GLU A 79 -6.56 12.00 19.35
N MET A 80 -7.88 11.85 19.30
CA MET A 80 -8.54 10.55 19.20
C MET A 80 -9.34 10.48 17.90
N ASN A 81 -8.98 9.55 17.04
CA ASN A 81 -9.68 9.25 15.81
C ASN A 81 -10.82 8.27 16.09
N THR A 82 -12.06 8.75 15.97
CA THR A 82 -13.29 8.03 16.33
C THR A 82 -13.81 7.12 15.21
N ARG A 83 -12.88 6.43 14.54
CA ARG A 83 -13.14 5.56 13.38
C ARG A 83 -12.05 4.51 13.26
N ILE A 84 -12.26 3.55 12.37
CA ILE A 84 -11.17 2.66 11.94
C ILE A 84 -10.10 3.46 11.19
N GLN A 85 -8.84 3.08 11.39
CA GLN A 85 -7.70 3.67 10.69
C GLN A 85 -7.34 2.86 9.46
N VAL A 86 -6.69 3.49 8.48
CA VAL A 86 -6.26 2.84 7.24
C VAL A 86 -5.30 1.68 7.57
N GLU A 87 -4.37 1.97 8.47
CA GLU A 87 -3.28 1.15 9.01
C GLU A 87 -3.70 0.14 10.09
N HIS A 88 -4.99 -0.11 10.29
CA HIS A 88 -5.44 -1.17 11.20
C HIS A 88 -4.88 -2.58 10.88
N PRO A 89 -4.58 -2.97 9.61
CA PRO A 89 -4.11 -4.32 9.30
C PRO A 89 -2.81 -4.70 10.00
N VAL A 90 -1.88 -3.77 10.26
CA VAL A 90 -0.65 -4.11 10.99
C VAL A 90 -0.97 -4.56 12.42
N THR A 91 -1.98 -3.96 13.06
CA THR A 91 -2.47 -4.41 14.37
C THR A 91 -3.14 -5.77 14.27
N GLU A 92 -3.97 -6.01 13.26
CA GLU A 92 -4.65 -7.30 13.08
C GLU A 92 -3.64 -8.44 12.92
N LEU A 93 -2.59 -8.24 12.13
CA LEU A 93 -1.60 -9.29 11.85
C LEU A 93 -0.76 -9.67 13.07
N VAL A 94 -0.48 -8.73 13.99
CA VAL A 94 0.29 -9.05 15.21
C VAL A 94 -0.58 -9.51 16.37
N THR A 95 -1.87 -9.15 16.39
CA THR A 95 -2.80 -9.53 17.47
C THR A 95 -3.67 -10.74 17.15
N GLY A 96 -3.90 -11.02 15.87
CA GLY A 96 -4.89 -12.00 15.41
C GLY A 96 -6.35 -11.53 15.58
N VAL A 97 -6.58 -10.28 15.94
CA VAL A 97 -7.93 -9.71 16.10
C VAL A 97 -8.38 -9.08 14.79
N ASP A 98 -9.54 -9.52 14.29
CA ASP A 98 -10.24 -8.90 13.16
C ASP A 98 -11.04 -7.70 13.69
N ILE A 99 -10.50 -6.50 13.50
CA ILE A 99 -11.02 -5.26 14.10
C ILE A 99 -12.37 -4.90 13.47
N VAL A 100 -12.54 -5.11 12.17
CA VAL A 100 -13.81 -4.84 11.47
C VAL A 100 -14.91 -5.75 11.99
N ARG A 101 -14.62 -7.04 12.20
CA ARG A 101 -15.56 -7.98 12.81
C ARG A 101 -15.93 -7.58 14.23
N GLU A 102 -14.95 -7.18 15.06
CA GLU A 102 -15.24 -6.69 16.41
C GLU A 102 -16.11 -5.41 16.37
N GLN A 103 -15.87 -4.50 15.43
CA GLN A 103 -16.74 -3.32 15.26
C GLN A 103 -18.20 -3.71 14.99
N LEU A 104 -18.44 -4.64 14.05
CA LEU A 104 -19.79 -5.10 13.73
C LEU A 104 -20.45 -5.80 14.92
N ARG A 105 -19.69 -6.62 15.63
CA ARG A 105 -20.13 -7.33 16.83
C ARG A 105 -20.52 -6.36 17.95
N ILE A 106 -19.67 -5.37 18.23
CA ILE A 106 -19.93 -4.31 19.21
C ILE A 106 -21.16 -3.48 18.81
N ALA A 107 -21.30 -3.14 17.52
CA ALA A 107 -22.44 -2.39 17.01
C ALA A 107 -23.77 -3.15 17.17
N GLN A 108 -23.74 -4.49 17.18
CA GLN A 108 -24.89 -5.35 17.48
C GLN A 108 -25.18 -5.47 18.99
N GLY A 109 -24.37 -4.85 19.85
CA GLY A 109 -24.52 -4.95 21.30
C GLY A 109 -24.04 -6.27 21.89
N GLU A 110 -23.27 -7.07 21.13
CA GLU A 110 -22.60 -8.27 21.62
C GLU A 110 -21.32 -7.90 22.38
N PRO A 111 -20.90 -8.69 23.40
CA PRO A 111 -19.61 -8.50 24.04
C PRO A 111 -18.47 -8.81 23.06
N MET A 112 -17.40 -8.02 23.09
CA MET A 112 -16.22 -8.23 22.22
C MET A 112 -15.63 -9.65 22.42
N SER A 113 -15.16 -10.27 21.34
CA SER A 113 -14.69 -11.68 21.36
C SER A 113 -13.19 -11.83 21.64
N CYS A 114 -12.41 -10.77 21.42
CA CYS A 114 -10.97 -10.79 21.63
C CYS A 114 -10.60 -11.01 23.10
N GLY A 115 -9.51 -11.74 23.35
CA GLY A 115 -8.99 -12.02 24.69
C GLY A 115 -8.10 -10.89 25.23
N ASP A 116 -7.14 -11.27 26.07
CA ASP A 116 -6.06 -10.38 26.51
C ASP A 116 -5.11 -10.05 25.35
N LEU A 117 -4.38 -8.93 25.49
CA LEU A 117 -3.43 -8.49 24.46
C LEU A 117 -2.32 -9.54 24.28
N MET A 118 -2.19 -10.02 23.05
CA MET A 118 -1.11 -10.89 22.63
C MET A 118 -0.51 -10.36 21.34
N LEU A 119 0.74 -9.90 21.40
CA LEU A 119 1.49 -9.44 20.22
C LEU A 119 2.47 -10.54 19.78
N ARG A 120 2.42 -10.92 18.50
CA ARG A 120 3.31 -11.92 17.91
C ARG A 120 3.86 -11.45 16.58
N GLY A 121 5.17 -11.56 16.44
CA GLY A 121 5.89 -11.15 15.25
C GLY A 121 5.83 -9.64 15.03
N HIS A 122 5.97 -9.24 13.78
CA HIS A 122 6.05 -7.86 13.34
C HIS A 122 5.32 -7.71 12.01
N ALA A 123 4.52 -6.66 11.89
CA ALA A 123 3.80 -6.32 10.67
C ALA A 123 4.22 -4.94 10.16
N ILE A 124 4.31 -4.82 8.84
CA ILE A 124 4.62 -3.57 8.14
C ILE A 124 3.57 -3.39 7.05
N GLU A 125 3.01 -2.19 6.95
CA GLU A 125 2.15 -1.73 5.88
C GLU A 125 2.85 -0.61 5.12
N VAL A 126 2.69 -0.61 3.80
CA VAL A 126 3.01 0.55 2.95
C VAL A 126 1.82 0.89 2.08
N ARG A 127 1.62 2.19 1.85
CA ARG A 127 0.54 2.71 1.01
C ARG A 127 1.01 2.90 -0.42
N LEU A 128 0.50 2.06 -1.32
CA LEU A 128 0.74 2.19 -2.76
C LEU A 128 -0.22 3.24 -3.32
N TYR A 129 0.34 4.34 -3.83
CA TYR A 129 -0.38 5.45 -4.44
C TYR A 129 -0.09 5.55 -5.94
N ALA A 130 -1.09 5.97 -6.70
CA ALA A 130 -0.94 6.47 -8.05
C ALA A 130 -0.41 7.92 -8.00
N GLU A 131 0.88 8.06 -7.71
CA GLU A 131 1.57 9.34 -7.57
C GLU A 131 2.96 9.28 -8.21
N ASP A 132 3.40 10.41 -8.77
CA ASP A 132 4.76 10.61 -9.27
C ASP A 132 5.66 11.14 -8.16
N ALA A 133 6.27 10.23 -7.39
CA ALA A 133 7.18 10.58 -6.30
C ALA A 133 8.37 11.45 -6.75
N ALA A 134 8.85 11.31 -7.99
CA ALA A 134 9.97 12.09 -8.52
C ALA A 134 9.58 13.54 -8.83
N ASN A 135 8.31 13.77 -9.14
CA ASN A 135 7.76 15.09 -9.40
C ASN A 135 6.92 15.60 -8.21
N GLY A 136 7.44 15.43 -7.00
CA GLY A 136 6.80 15.95 -5.78
C GLY A 136 5.50 15.25 -5.41
N PHE A 137 5.35 13.97 -5.76
CA PHE A 137 4.17 13.12 -5.51
C PHE A 137 2.89 13.75 -6.06
N LEU A 138 2.95 14.23 -7.30
CA LEU A 138 1.74 14.66 -7.99
C LEU A 138 0.86 13.45 -8.28
N PRO A 139 -0.47 13.53 -8.06
CA PRO A 139 -1.39 12.47 -8.45
C PRO A 139 -1.26 12.11 -9.92
N ALA A 140 -1.21 10.81 -10.21
CA ALA A 140 -1.12 10.26 -11.55
C ALA A 140 -2.45 9.59 -11.92
N ILE A 141 -3.10 10.07 -12.97
CA ILE A 141 -4.30 9.46 -13.53
C ILE A 141 -3.93 8.57 -14.71
N GLY A 142 -4.75 7.55 -14.97
CA GLY A 142 -4.54 6.67 -16.13
C GLY A 142 -4.93 5.22 -15.87
N PRO A 143 -4.77 4.34 -16.89
CA PRO A 143 -5.18 2.95 -16.80
C PRO A 143 -4.20 2.11 -15.97
N LEU A 144 -4.74 1.15 -15.21
CA LEU A 144 -3.97 0.07 -14.61
C LEU A 144 -3.86 -1.09 -15.62
N ALA A 145 -3.06 -0.88 -16.66
CA ALA A 145 -2.90 -1.85 -17.75
C ALA A 145 -2.35 -3.21 -17.29
N VAL A 146 -1.50 -3.21 -16.25
CA VAL A 146 -1.09 -4.42 -15.53
C VAL A 146 -1.17 -4.14 -14.03
N PHE A 147 -1.79 -5.04 -13.27
CA PHE A 147 -1.83 -4.97 -11.81
C PHE A 147 -1.69 -6.38 -11.24
N ARG A 148 -0.45 -6.76 -10.92
CA ARG A 148 -0.10 -8.09 -10.41
C ARG A 148 0.52 -7.96 -9.03
N PRO A 149 -0.27 -8.13 -7.97
CA PRO A 149 0.22 -8.03 -6.61
C PRO A 149 1.10 -9.23 -6.24
N PRO A 150 1.97 -9.07 -5.23
CA PRO A 150 2.73 -10.18 -4.68
C PRO A 150 1.79 -11.11 -3.89
N GLU A 151 2.13 -12.40 -3.87
CA GLU A 151 1.39 -13.42 -3.13
C GLU A 151 2.35 -14.25 -2.29
N GLY A 152 1.88 -14.75 -1.14
CA GLY A 152 2.64 -15.70 -0.35
C GLY A 152 2.35 -15.63 1.15
N PRO A 153 2.99 -16.52 1.94
CA PRO A 153 2.77 -16.59 3.37
C PRO A 153 3.11 -15.28 4.09
N GLY A 154 2.15 -14.74 4.84
CA GLY A 154 2.31 -13.49 5.57
C GLY A 154 2.39 -12.26 4.66
N ILE A 155 1.87 -12.33 3.43
CA ILE A 155 1.60 -11.18 2.58
C ILE A 155 0.08 -11.01 2.53
N ARG A 156 -0.39 -9.79 2.77
CA ARG A 156 -1.80 -9.38 2.67
C ARG A 156 -1.86 -8.15 1.77
N LEU A 157 -2.85 -8.13 0.90
CA LEU A 157 -3.14 -6.98 0.06
C LEU A 157 -4.60 -6.57 0.30
N ASP A 158 -4.79 -5.33 0.75
CA ASP A 158 -6.11 -4.70 0.75
C ASP A 158 -6.13 -3.71 -0.42
N THR A 159 -6.97 -3.95 -1.43
CA THR A 159 -7.05 -3.10 -2.62
C THR A 159 -8.50 -2.87 -3.04
N GLY A 160 -8.77 -1.68 -3.59
CA GLY A 160 -10.06 -1.30 -4.19
C GLY A 160 -10.05 -1.31 -5.73
N VAL A 161 -8.95 -1.74 -6.35
CA VAL A 161 -8.75 -1.72 -7.80
C VAL A 161 -8.33 -3.10 -8.32
N ARG A 162 -8.39 -3.27 -9.64
CA ARG A 162 -7.95 -4.47 -10.38
C ARG A 162 -7.32 -4.10 -11.71
N GLU A 163 -6.61 -5.05 -12.31
CA GLU A 163 -6.09 -4.90 -13.67
C GLU A 163 -7.22 -4.52 -14.65
N GLY A 164 -6.96 -3.50 -15.47
CA GLY A 164 -7.92 -2.92 -16.41
C GLY A 164 -8.76 -1.75 -15.87
N ASP A 165 -8.74 -1.47 -14.56
CA ASP A 165 -9.40 -0.28 -14.01
C ASP A 165 -8.66 1.02 -14.40
N GLU A 166 -9.30 2.17 -14.14
CA GLU A 166 -8.75 3.50 -14.41
C GLU A 166 -8.65 4.32 -13.12
N VAL A 167 -7.49 4.92 -12.90
CA VAL A 167 -7.28 5.88 -11.81
C VAL A 167 -7.85 7.23 -12.24
N THR A 168 -8.87 7.69 -11.51
CA THR A 168 -9.59 8.94 -11.81
C THR A 168 -9.24 10.02 -10.79
N PRO A 169 -9.39 11.32 -11.11
CA PRO A 169 -9.12 12.42 -10.18
C PRO A 169 -10.20 12.61 -9.10
N ASN A 170 -11.25 11.77 -9.09
CA ASN A 170 -12.42 11.97 -8.24
C ASN A 170 -12.26 11.43 -6.81
N TYR A 171 -11.23 10.62 -6.58
CA TYR A 171 -11.00 9.91 -5.32
C TYR A 171 -9.55 10.04 -4.87
N ASP A 172 -9.29 9.53 -3.66
CA ASP A 172 -7.93 9.39 -3.14
C ASP A 172 -7.07 8.50 -4.08
N PRO A 173 -5.79 8.84 -4.32
CA PRO A 173 -4.94 8.11 -5.26
C PRO A 173 -4.46 6.74 -4.75
N MET A 174 -4.89 6.28 -3.55
CA MET A 174 -4.45 5.00 -2.98
C MET A 174 -4.97 3.83 -3.82
N LEU A 175 -4.05 3.02 -4.32
CA LEU A 175 -4.34 1.81 -5.09
C LEU A 175 -4.47 0.60 -4.17
N ALA A 176 -3.57 0.47 -3.21
CA ALA A 176 -3.54 -0.66 -2.31
C ALA A 176 -2.78 -0.34 -1.02
N LYS A 177 -3.09 -1.11 0.01
CA LYS A 177 -2.23 -1.29 1.18
C LYS A 177 -1.54 -2.63 1.02
N LEU A 178 -0.22 -2.62 0.95
CA LEU A 178 0.57 -3.84 0.95
C LEU A 178 1.05 -4.07 2.37
N ILE A 179 0.64 -5.18 2.97
CA ILE A 179 0.96 -5.52 4.35
C ILE A 179 1.72 -6.83 4.39
N VAL A 180 2.80 -6.86 5.16
CA VAL A 180 3.56 -8.07 5.41
C VAL A 180 3.64 -8.35 6.90
N TRP A 181 3.75 -9.63 7.25
CA TRP A 181 4.03 -10.10 8.59
C TRP A 181 5.17 -11.12 8.59
N ALA A 182 6.01 -11.06 9.61
CA ALA A 182 7.05 -12.04 9.88
C ALA A 182 7.33 -12.20 11.39
N PRO A 183 8.07 -13.24 11.82
CA PRO A 183 8.41 -13.43 13.23
C PRO A 183 9.25 -12.31 13.86
N SER A 184 9.97 -11.53 13.07
CA SER A 184 10.77 -10.39 13.52
C SER A 184 10.72 -9.20 12.55
N ARG A 185 11.03 -8.00 13.05
CA ARG A 185 11.09 -6.78 12.23
C ARG A 185 12.05 -6.87 11.05
N PRO A 186 13.30 -7.38 11.20
CA PRO A 186 14.21 -7.52 10.06
C PRO A 186 13.67 -8.46 8.97
N GLU A 187 13.03 -9.56 9.37
CA GLU A 187 12.39 -10.49 8.43
C GLU A 187 11.16 -9.85 7.76
N ALA A 188 10.39 -9.04 8.47
CA ALA A 188 9.26 -8.30 7.90
C ALA A 188 9.75 -7.27 6.87
N LEU A 189 10.82 -6.53 7.16
CA LEU A 189 11.46 -5.62 6.21
C LEU A 189 12.01 -6.35 4.97
N GLN A 190 12.66 -7.50 5.15
CA GLN A 190 13.12 -8.32 4.02
C GLN A 190 11.94 -8.80 3.18
N LYS A 191 10.85 -9.22 3.82
CA LYS A 191 9.62 -9.65 3.13
C LYS A 191 8.94 -8.49 2.39
N MET A 192 8.86 -7.30 3.00
CA MET A 192 8.30 -6.11 2.36
C MET A 192 9.08 -5.75 1.10
N ARG A 193 10.42 -5.75 1.19
CA ARG A 193 11.30 -5.50 0.04
C ARG A 193 11.01 -6.46 -1.10
N ARG A 194 11.01 -7.76 -0.82
CA ARG A 194 10.66 -8.78 -1.83
C ARG A 194 9.26 -8.59 -2.39
N ALA A 195 8.26 -8.33 -1.55
CA ALA A 195 6.88 -8.15 -1.99
C ALA A 195 6.74 -6.94 -2.93
N LEU A 196 7.41 -5.83 -2.62
CA LEU A 196 7.45 -4.65 -3.50
C LEU A 196 8.23 -4.89 -4.81
N GLU A 197 9.24 -5.77 -4.81
CA GLU A 197 9.95 -6.17 -6.02
C GLU A 197 9.09 -7.02 -6.97
N GLU A 198 8.26 -7.90 -6.39
CA GLU A 198 7.36 -8.79 -7.14
C GLU A 198 6.10 -8.06 -7.63
N PHE A 199 5.73 -6.93 -7.01
CA PHE A 199 4.53 -6.18 -7.36
C PHE A 199 4.72 -5.42 -8.68
N VAL A 200 3.99 -5.84 -9.71
CA VAL A 200 3.99 -5.19 -11.02
C VAL A 200 2.74 -4.33 -11.20
N VAL A 201 2.94 -3.02 -11.37
CA VAL A 201 1.89 -2.06 -11.76
C VAL A 201 2.36 -1.27 -12.96
N LEU A 202 1.62 -1.36 -14.09
CA LEU A 202 1.94 -0.65 -15.33
C LEU A 202 0.72 0.10 -15.85
N GLY A 203 0.98 1.18 -16.60
CA GLY A 203 -0.03 2.03 -17.24
C GLY A 203 -0.24 3.39 -16.57
N THR A 204 0.02 3.47 -15.27
CA THR A 204 0.00 4.71 -14.46
C THR A 204 1.26 4.79 -13.59
N THR A 205 1.76 6.00 -13.37
CA THR A 205 2.89 6.25 -12.46
C THR A 205 2.47 5.96 -11.01
N THR A 206 3.32 5.27 -10.26
CA THR A 206 3.08 4.96 -8.85
C THR A 206 4.29 5.27 -7.99
N ASN A 207 4.06 5.38 -6.68
CA ASN A 207 5.14 5.53 -5.69
C ASN A 207 5.87 4.19 -5.40
N LEU A 208 5.60 3.11 -6.14
CA LEU A 208 6.12 1.77 -5.84
C LEU A 208 7.64 1.72 -5.72
N ARG A 209 8.36 2.37 -6.65
CA ARG A 209 9.82 2.41 -6.62
C ARG A 209 10.34 3.22 -5.42
N PHE A 210 9.67 4.32 -5.08
CA PHE A 210 10.00 5.09 -3.89
C PHE A 210 9.83 4.25 -2.61
N LEU A 211 8.74 3.48 -2.49
CA LEU A 211 8.52 2.59 -1.34
C LEU A 211 9.60 1.52 -1.21
N ARG A 212 10.09 0.98 -2.34
CA ARG A 212 11.20 0.02 -2.36
C ARG A 212 12.47 0.63 -1.78
N GLU A 213 12.88 1.78 -2.31
CA GLU A 213 14.09 2.47 -1.87
C GLU A 213 13.97 2.93 -0.41
N LEU A 214 12.79 3.41 0.01
CA LEU A 214 12.50 3.75 1.40
C LEU A 214 12.73 2.57 2.37
N CYS A 215 12.38 1.35 1.98
CA CYS A 215 12.60 0.17 2.82
C CYS A 215 14.08 -0.22 2.98
N ASP A 216 14.98 0.34 2.16
CA ASP A 216 16.43 0.12 2.21
C ASP A 216 17.19 1.24 2.95
N GLU A 217 16.52 2.34 3.27
CA GLU A 217 17.15 3.47 3.98
C GLU A 217 17.50 3.10 5.43
N GLU A 218 18.71 3.48 5.87
CA GLU A 218 19.25 3.09 7.18
C GLU A 218 18.35 3.55 8.35
N ALA A 219 17.71 4.71 8.23
CA ALA A 219 16.77 5.20 9.24
C ALA A 219 15.58 4.25 9.42
N VAL A 220 15.04 3.71 8.31
CA VAL A 220 13.94 2.74 8.33
C VAL A 220 14.43 1.38 8.81
N VAL A 221 15.59 0.91 8.33
CA VAL A 221 16.17 -0.38 8.72
C VAL A 221 16.49 -0.43 10.22
N SER A 222 17.09 0.63 10.76
CA SER A 222 17.41 0.73 12.20
C SER A 222 16.20 1.03 13.08
N GLY A 223 15.11 1.57 12.49
CA GLY A 223 13.94 2.06 13.24
C GLY A 223 14.16 3.42 13.90
N ALA A 224 15.24 4.13 13.55
CA ALA A 224 15.54 5.49 13.98
C ALA A 224 14.76 6.53 13.14
N THR A 225 13.44 6.35 13.06
CA THR A 225 12.54 7.20 12.27
C THR A 225 11.91 8.30 13.13
N THR A 226 11.66 9.44 12.51
CA THR A 226 10.98 10.62 13.05
C THR A 226 9.88 11.05 12.08
N THR A 227 9.02 11.98 12.50
CA THR A 227 7.97 12.55 11.64
C THR A 227 8.48 13.33 10.43
N THR A 228 9.79 13.58 10.35
CA THR A 228 10.48 14.29 9.26
C THR A 228 11.35 13.38 8.41
N THR A 229 11.39 12.07 8.67
CA THR A 229 12.35 11.15 8.01
C THR A 229 12.37 11.24 6.50
N ILE A 230 11.21 11.32 5.82
CA ILE A 230 11.18 11.43 4.36
C ILE A 230 11.80 12.74 3.88
N ASP A 231 11.50 13.86 4.55
CA ASP A 231 12.04 15.17 4.20
C ASP A 231 13.54 15.27 4.51
N ASP A 232 14.01 14.60 5.56
CA ASP A 232 15.43 14.53 5.94
C ASP A 232 16.25 13.67 4.96
N LEU A 233 15.69 12.54 4.49
CA LEU A 233 16.32 11.66 3.50
C LEU A 233 16.37 12.29 2.11
N TRP A 234 15.30 12.96 1.70
CA TRP A 234 15.18 13.58 0.38
C TRP A 234 14.71 15.05 0.45
N PRO A 235 15.56 15.97 0.94
CA PRO A 235 15.18 17.37 1.15
C PRO A 235 14.84 18.12 -0.16
N ASN A 236 15.34 17.62 -1.29
CA ASN A 236 15.06 18.17 -2.63
C ASN A 236 14.06 17.31 -3.43
N GLY A 237 13.32 16.44 -2.75
CA GLY A 237 12.46 15.43 -3.36
C GLY A 237 13.23 14.17 -3.73
N TRP A 238 12.53 13.04 -3.71
CA TRP A 238 13.09 11.77 -4.15
C TRP A 238 13.36 11.84 -5.65
N SER A 239 14.49 11.30 -6.11
CA SER A 239 14.84 11.27 -7.53
C SER A 239 15.49 9.94 -7.84
N PRO A 240 14.81 9.07 -8.60
CA PRO A 240 15.35 7.75 -8.91
C PRO A 240 16.60 7.88 -9.78
N SER A 241 17.70 7.27 -9.36
CA SER A 241 18.86 7.13 -10.26
C SER A 241 18.50 6.20 -11.43
N PRO A 242 18.80 6.55 -12.69
CA PRO A 242 18.63 5.62 -13.80
C PRO A 242 19.49 4.38 -13.55
N SER A 243 18.86 3.22 -13.52
CA SER A 243 19.61 1.97 -13.49
C SER A 243 20.19 1.76 -14.89
N ARG A 244 21.52 1.80 -15.02
CA ARG A 244 22.21 1.50 -16.29
C ARG A 244 21.72 0.19 -16.91
N LEU A 245 21.45 -0.82 -16.08
CA LEU A 245 20.91 -2.10 -16.55
C LEU A 245 19.53 -1.96 -17.21
N LEU A 246 18.65 -1.13 -16.64
CA LEU A 246 17.33 -0.85 -17.21
C LEU A 246 17.45 0.00 -18.48
N GLU A 247 18.38 0.95 -18.53
CA GLU A 247 18.69 1.70 -19.76
C GLU A 247 19.15 0.76 -20.87
N ASP A 248 20.12 -0.11 -20.58
CA ASP A 248 20.64 -1.11 -21.53
C ASP A 248 19.56 -2.10 -21.97
N ALA A 249 18.78 -2.63 -21.02
CA ALA A 249 17.68 -3.56 -21.32
C ALA A 249 16.56 -2.89 -22.13
N SER A 250 16.23 -1.63 -21.83
CA SER A 250 15.23 -0.86 -22.58
C SER A 250 15.73 -0.59 -23.99
N LEU A 251 17.02 -0.25 -24.15
CA LEU A 251 17.64 -0.04 -25.45
C LEU A 251 17.65 -1.34 -26.28
N LEU A 252 17.96 -2.48 -25.66
CA LEU A 252 17.90 -3.80 -26.29
C LEU A 252 16.47 -4.17 -26.70
N ALA A 253 15.50 -3.98 -25.81
CA ALA A 253 14.09 -4.27 -26.09
C ALA A 253 13.54 -3.39 -27.23
N ALA A 254 13.85 -2.08 -27.21
CA ALA A 254 13.48 -1.16 -28.28
C ALA A 254 14.14 -1.54 -29.61
N SER A 255 15.43 -1.89 -29.60
CA SER A 255 16.16 -2.34 -30.80
C SER A 255 15.56 -3.62 -31.38
N ALA A 256 15.22 -4.59 -30.52
CA ALA A 256 14.54 -5.81 -30.94
C ALA A 256 13.14 -5.51 -31.50
N ALA A 257 12.35 -4.67 -30.84
CA ALA A 257 11.03 -4.28 -31.31
C ALA A 257 11.08 -3.57 -32.68
N GLU A 258 12.11 -2.75 -32.93
CA GLU A 258 12.37 -2.13 -34.22
C GLU A 258 12.74 -3.17 -35.29
N GLN A 259 13.68 -4.06 -34.98
CA GLN A 259 14.12 -5.13 -35.88
C GLN A 259 12.96 -6.07 -36.26
N PHE A 260 12.10 -6.41 -35.31
CA PHE A 260 10.92 -7.25 -35.53
C PHE A 260 9.70 -6.48 -36.04
N GLY A 261 9.80 -5.15 -36.19
CA GLY A 261 8.73 -4.31 -36.68
C GLY A 261 7.46 -4.34 -35.82
N LEU A 262 7.58 -4.57 -34.50
CA LEU A 262 6.43 -4.68 -33.59
C LEU A 262 5.60 -3.39 -33.50
N HIS A 263 6.22 -2.24 -33.80
CA HIS A 263 5.54 -0.95 -33.91
C HIS A 263 4.78 -0.78 -35.24
N ARG A 264 5.09 -1.58 -36.26
CA ARG A 264 4.37 -1.56 -37.54
C ARG A 264 3.04 -2.23 -37.29
N ARG A 265 2.00 -1.44 -37.01
CA ARG A 265 0.62 -1.89 -37.19
C ARG A 265 0.55 -2.49 -38.59
N SER A 266 0.32 -3.80 -38.67
CA SER A 266 -0.04 -4.42 -39.93
C SER A 266 -1.29 -3.67 -40.38
N ALA A 267 -1.14 -2.78 -41.35
CA ALA A 267 -2.28 -2.23 -42.02
C ALA A 267 -2.96 -3.44 -42.66
N SER A 268 -4.01 -3.94 -42.02
CA SER A 268 -5.01 -4.71 -42.74
C SER A 268 -5.47 -3.77 -43.83
N THR A 269 -4.86 -3.90 -44.99
CA THR A 269 -5.38 -3.36 -46.23
C THR A 269 -6.70 -4.09 -46.38
N GLY A 270 -7.76 -3.49 -45.83
CA GLY A 270 -9.10 -3.79 -46.26
C GLY A 270 -9.03 -3.62 -47.76
N GLN A 271 -9.14 -4.74 -48.48
CA GLN A 271 -9.35 -4.73 -49.91
C GLN A 271 -10.57 -3.85 -50.15
N THR A 272 -10.33 -2.58 -50.45
CA THR A 272 -11.25 -1.81 -51.26
C THR A 272 -11.44 -2.63 -52.52
N THR A 273 -12.65 -3.14 -52.70
CA THR A 273 -13.15 -3.68 -53.96
C THR A 273 -13.15 -2.56 -55.00
N GLY A 274 -11.96 -2.14 -55.43
CA GLY A 274 -11.74 -1.35 -56.62
C GLY A 274 -12.00 -2.26 -57.81
N GLU A 275 -12.88 -1.79 -58.69
CA GLU A 275 -13.30 -2.45 -59.92
C GLU A 275 -12.14 -3.13 -60.64
N VAL A 276 -12.13 -4.47 -60.58
CA VAL A 276 -11.33 -5.28 -61.48
C VAL A 276 -11.96 -5.11 -62.85
N ALA A 277 -11.27 -4.42 -63.76
CA ALA A 277 -11.60 -4.40 -65.17
C ALA A 277 -11.83 -5.86 -65.64
N PRO A 278 -12.98 -6.18 -66.27
CA PRO A 278 -13.36 -7.56 -66.52
C PRO A 278 -12.34 -8.23 -67.45
N ASN A 279 -11.71 -9.29 -66.95
CA ASN A 279 -10.82 -10.14 -67.70
C ASN A 279 -11.63 -10.84 -68.83
N PRO A 280 -11.29 -10.63 -70.12
CA PRO A 280 -12.03 -11.17 -71.25
C PRO A 280 -11.96 -12.70 -71.37
N PHE A 281 -11.19 -13.38 -70.53
CA PHE A 281 -11.04 -14.84 -70.55
C PHE A 281 -11.88 -15.58 -69.49
N ILE A 282 -12.66 -14.87 -68.66
CA ILE A 282 -13.50 -15.51 -67.60
C ILE A 282 -14.85 -16.03 -68.14
N THR A 283 -15.27 -15.65 -69.35
CA THR A 283 -16.57 -16.03 -69.94
C THR A 283 -16.61 -17.36 -70.69
N LEU A 284 -15.52 -18.14 -70.74
CA LEU A 284 -15.43 -19.32 -71.62
C LEU A 284 -15.65 -20.70 -70.99
N GLN A 285 -16.15 -20.81 -69.76
CA GLN A 285 -16.42 -22.12 -69.13
C GLN A 285 -17.87 -22.40 -68.72
N ARG A 286 -18.86 -21.71 -69.29
CA ARG A 286 -20.24 -22.20 -69.27
C ARG A 286 -20.50 -23.11 -70.47
N ARG A 287 -20.51 -24.43 -70.23
CA ARG A 287 -21.35 -25.36 -71.00
C ARG A 287 -22.57 -25.71 -70.16
N TYR A 288 -23.73 -25.32 -70.68
CA TYR A 288 -25.08 -25.78 -70.35
C TYR A 288 -25.68 -26.31 -71.65
N PRO A 289 -26.71 -27.17 -71.64
CA PRO A 289 -27.13 -28.11 -70.60
C PRO A 289 -26.57 -29.53 -70.81
#